data_AF-A0A3P1Y128-F1
#
_entry.id   AF-A0A3P1Y128-F1
#
_cell.length_a   1.000
_cell.length_b   1.000
_cell.length_c   1.000
_cell.angle_alpha   90.00
_cell.angle_beta   90.00
_cell.angle_gamma   90.00
#
_symmetry.space_group_name_H-M   'P 1'
#
loop_
_entity.id
_entity.type
_entity.pdbx_description
1 polymer ?
#
loop_
_entity_poly.entity_id
_entity_poly.type
_entity_poly.pdbx_seq_one_letter_code
_entity_poly.pdbx_strand_id
1 'polypeptide(L)'
;MAKPIEADVVLSCSEHLPAVDVWLVVDVLRATTVIVRWFELGGEELYPVDSVESARRLAQALAQEGCPPLLMGEENAIAPRGFDLGNSPTDLTRELVVSRPCAVMATTNGTKALLKAAATGVPVLVACARNALSVLDCALSRGSRIGILCSGRKGRPAWDDTLCAGLLLADLERRQPGLRLADGARLALLAWQSSSDLHASLESADHAVFLNKIGYGADIAFACRQDATDVVPELHELPDEDGMRAVLRRVPADAIPPGARPPLPRTARVPAAPQGDRTAPTGADRFAPLLQYARSDADHVFLGGGRHRKGK
;
A
#
# COMPACT_ATOMS: atom_id res chain seq x y z
N MET A 1 15.78 -25.60 16.19
CA MET A 1 14.49 -25.37 15.47
C MET A 1 14.53 -23.97 14.92
N ALA A 2 14.07 -23.74 13.68
CA ALA A 2 13.97 -22.40 13.13
C ALA A 2 13.02 -21.55 14.00
N LYS A 3 13.35 -20.27 14.21
CA LYS A 3 12.48 -19.34 14.95
C LYS A 3 11.15 -19.23 14.16
N PRO A 4 9.99 -19.33 14.82
CA PRO A 4 8.71 -19.20 14.13
C PRO A 4 8.59 -17.80 13.53
N ILE A 5 7.90 -17.71 12.39
CA ILE A 5 7.55 -16.43 11.80
C ILE A 5 6.37 -15.84 12.59
N GLU A 6 6.49 -14.56 12.93
CA GLU A 6 5.49 -13.78 13.65
C GLU A 6 5.10 -12.59 12.78
N ALA A 7 3.80 -12.30 12.68
CA ALA A 7 3.30 -11.15 11.95
C ALA A 7 2.35 -10.30 12.80
N ASP A 8 2.51 -8.98 12.68
CA ASP A 8 1.62 -7.99 13.26
C ASP A 8 1.20 -6.96 12.21
N VAL A 9 0.01 -6.37 12.39
CA VAL A 9 -0.50 -5.30 11.55
C VAL A 9 -0.84 -4.11 12.41
N VAL A 10 -0.23 -2.98 12.11
CA VAL A 10 -0.63 -1.68 12.65
C VAL A 10 -1.59 -1.05 11.63
N LEU A 11 -2.85 -0.84 12.03
CA LEU A 11 -3.92 -0.47 11.09
C LEU A 11 -3.90 1.03 10.73
N SER A 12 -3.19 1.86 11.48
CA SER A 12 -2.98 3.27 11.16
C SER A 12 -1.60 3.76 11.55
N CYS A 13 -1.04 4.65 10.72
CA CYS A 13 0.21 5.35 11.01
C CYS A 13 0.16 6.28 12.25
N SER A 14 -0.99 6.43 12.93
CA SER A 14 -1.08 7.15 14.21
C SER A 14 -0.84 6.26 15.43
N GLU A 15 -0.81 4.93 15.29
CA GLU A 15 -0.66 4.00 16.41
C GLU A 15 0.80 3.75 16.81
N HIS A 16 1.05 3.15 17.97
CA HIS A 16 2.41 2.75 18.36
C HIS A 16 2.94 1.64 17.44
N LEU A 17 4.22 1.71 17.05
CA LEU A 17 4.87 0.68 16.24
C LEU A 17 5.58 -0.35 17.15
N PRO A 18 5.17 -1.63 17.15
CA PRO A 18 5.87 -2.68 17.88
C PRO A 18 7.27 -2.93 17.32
N ALA A 19 8.15 -3.51 18.13
CA ALA A 19 9.45 -3.97 17.65
C ALA A 19 9.27 -5.17 16.69
N VAL A 20 9.78 -5.02 15.47
CA VAL A 20 9.77 -6.05 14.40
C VAL A 20 11.14 -6.11 13.74
N ASP A 21 11.38 -7.12 12.91
CA ASP A 21 12.64 -7.27 12.16
C ASP A 21 12.57 -6.56 10.79
N VAL A 22 11.37 -6.35 10.25
CA VAL A 22 11.13 -5.68 8.95
C VAL A 22 9.71 -5.10 8.91
N TRP A 23 9.56 -3.95 8.24
CA TRP A 23 8.27 -3.33 7.95
C TRP A 23 7.86 -3.50 6.49
N LEU A 24 6.59 -3.82 6.27
CA LEU A 24 5.88 -3.70 5.00
C LEU A 24 4.91 -2.53 5.10
N VAL A 25 5.16 -1.42 4.41
CA VAL A 25 4.24 -0.27 4.42
C VAL A 25 3.23 -0.42 3.30
N VAL A 26 1.95 -0.22 3.63
CA VAL A 26 0.80 -0.36 2.74
C VAL A 26 -0.02 0.93 2.73
N ASP A 27 -0.19 1.51 1.54
CA ASP A 27 -1.11 2.59 1.18
C ASP A 27 -1.62 2.23 -0.23
N VAL A 28 -2.55 1.28 -0.31
CA VAL A 28 -2.88 0.60 -1.57
C VAL A 28 -3.59 1.54 -2.54
N LEU A 29 -4.38 2.47 -2.01
CA LEU A 29 -5.00 3.58 -2.72
C LEU A 29 -4.45 4.89 -2.13
N ARG A 30 -3.31 5.40 -2.59
CA ARG A 30 -2.58 5.02 -3.82
C ARG A 30 -1.07 4.99 -3.66
N ALA A 31 -0.51 5.52 -2.57
CA ALA A 31 0.90 5.91 -2.55
C ALA A 31 1.85 4.72 -2.81
N THR A 32 1.64 3.58 -2.14
CA THR A 32 2.51 2.40 -2.33
C THR A 32 2.32 1.76 -3.71
N THR A 33 1.11 1.81 -4.27
CA THR A 33 0.85 1.36 -5.66
C THR A 33 1.57 2.24 -6.68
N VAL A 34 1.58 3.56 -6.49
CA VAL A 34 2.33 4.51 -7.33
C VAL A 34 3.83 4.28 -7.24
N ILE A 35 4.35 4.10 -6.03
CA ILE A 35 5.78 3.80 -5.82
C ILE A 35 6.18 2.50 -6.50
N VAL A 36 5.42 1.41 -6.33
CA VAL A 36 5.71 0.14 -7.02
C VAL A 36 5.66 0.32 -8.54
N ARG A 37 4.69 1.09 -9.05
CA ARG A 37 4.56 1.40 -10.48
C ARG A 37 5.74 2.22 -11.02
N TRP A 38 6.24 3.19 -10.26
CA TRP A 38 7.41 3.98 -10.61
C TRP A 38 8.62 3.09 -10.94
N PHE A 39 8.94 2.16 -10.03
CA PHE A 39 10.04 1.22 -10.22
C PHE A 39 9.74 0.15 -11.30
N GLU A 40 8.48 -0.27 -11.47
CA GLU A 40 8.05 -1.14 -12.58
C GLU A 40 8.34 -0.52 -13.96
N LEU A 41 8.26 0.81 -14.05
CA LEU A 41 8.48 1.56 -15.29
C LEU A 41 9.93 1.96 -15.55
N GLY A 42 10.85 1.61 -14.65
CA GLY A 42 12.28 1.88 -14.77
C GLY A 42 12.78 3.10 -14.00
N GLY A 43 12.02 3.60 -13.02
CA GLY A 43 12.51 4.62 -12.10
C GLY A 43 13.67 4.08 -11.26
N GLU A 44 14.66 4.91 -10.98
CA GLU A 44 15.88 4.52 -10.26
C GLU A 44 15.82 4.90 -8.78
N GLU A 45 15.37 6.12 -8.49
CA GLU A 45 15.27 6.65 -7.12
C GLU A 45 13.95 7.38 -6.91
N LEU A 46 13.38 7.22 -5.72
CA LEU A 46 12.20 7.96 -5.29
C LEU A 46 12.38 8.44 -3.86
N TYR A 47 12.21 9.74 -3.64
CA TYR A 47 12.44 10.39 -2.36
C TYR A 47 11.09 10.71 -1.69
N PRO A 48 10.63 9.89 -0.72
CA PRO A 48 9.42 10.19 0.03
C PRO A 48 9.68 11.30 1.05
N VAL A 49 8.81 12.30 1.08
CA VAL A 49 8.88 13.40 2.05
C VAL A 49 7.54 13.60 2.77
N ASP A 50 7.57 14.33 3.89
CA ASP A 50 6.43 14.51 4.78
C ASP A 50 5.42 15.60 4.35
N SER A 51 5.83 16.48 3.45
CA SER A 51 5.08 17.68 3.08
C SER A 51 5.41 18.16 1.67
N VAL A 52 4.49 18.95 1.09
CA VAL A 52 4.65 19.57 -0.22
C VAL A 52 5.82 20.56 -0.21
N GLU A 53 6.01 21.28 0.89
CA GLU A 53 7.09 22.23 1.08
C GLU A 53 8.45 21.50 1.10
N SER A 54 8.57 20.40 1.84
CA SER A 54 9.77 19.55 1.82
C SER A 54 10.04 19.00 0.42
N ALA A 55 9.00 18.61 -0.33
CA ALA A 55 9.17 18.10 -1.69
C ALA A 55 9.80 19.16 -2.61
N ARG A 56 9.28 20.40 -2.55
CA ARG A 56 9.80 21.51 -3.35
C ARG A 56 11.25 21.83 -3.00
N ARG A 57 11.58 21.89 -1.70
CA ARG A 57 12.96 22.16 -1.24
C ARG A 57 13.91 21.08 -1.74
N LEU A 58 13.57 19.81 -1.54
CA LEU A 58 14.41 18.70 -1.96
C LEU A 58 14.57 18.65 -3.49
N ALA A 59 13.50 18.90 -4.25
CA ALA A 59 13.60 18.95 -5.70
C ALA A 59 14.51 20.09 -6.21
N GLN A 60 14.51 21.24 -5.53
CA GLN A 60 15.44 22.32 -5.85
C GLN A 60 16.89 21.94 -5.56
N ALA A 61 17.16 21.30 -4.42
CA ALA A 61 18.49 20.81 -4.07
C ALA A 61 18.99 19.77 -5.09
N LEU A 62 18.19 18.74 -5.37
CA LEU A 62 18.51 17.70 -6.36
C LEU A 62 18.74 18.28 -7.77
N ALA A 63 17.97 19.30 -8.17
CA ALA A 63 18.19 19.99 -9.45
C ALA A 63 19.54 20.74 -9.49
N GLN A 64 19.97 21.33 -8.38
CA GLN A 64 21.30 21.96 -8.26
C GLN A 64 22.43 20.93 -8.28
N GLU A 65 22.18 19.72 -7.76
CA GLU A 65 23.07 18.56 -7.86
C GLU A 65 23.12 17.95 -9.29
N GLY A 66 22.33 18.48 -10.24
CA GLY A 66 22.30 18.04 -11.64
C GLY A 66 21.32 16.89 -11.92
N CYS A 67 20.48 16.52 -10.95
CA CYS A 67 19.48 15.46 -11.06
C CYS A 67 18.06 16.03 -10.85
N PRO A 68 17.48 16.77 -11.80
CA PRO A 68 16.16 17.39 -11.63
C PRO A 68 15.04 16.32 -11.53
N PRO A 69 14.45 16.12 -10.34
CA PRO A 69 13.53 14.99 -10.12
C PRO A 69 12.11 15.34 -10.60
N LEU A 70 11.30 14.34 -10.93
CA LEU A 70 9.85 14.50 -11.05
C LEU A 70 9.23 14.80 -9.69
N LEU A 71 8.41 15.86 -9.60
CA LEU A 71 7.57 16.13 -8.43
C LEU A 71 6.22 15.44 -8.60
N MET A 72 5.89 14.52 -7.71
CA MET A 72 4.61 13.81 -7.75
C MET A 72 3.98 13.66 -6.36
N GLY A 73 2.68 13.42 -6.31
CA GLY A 73 1.98 13.25 -5.05
C GLY A 73 0.63 13.94 -4.98
N GLU A 74 0.12 14.10 -3.77
CA GLU A 74 -1.20 14.64 -3.53
C GLU A 74 -1.33 15.32 -2.17
N GLU A 75 -2.25 16.28 -2.10
CA GLU A 75 -2.87 16.74 -0.87
C GLU A 75 -4.40 16.66 -1.07
N ASN A 76 -5.09 15.93 -0.21
CA ASN A 76 -6.54 15.66 -0.34
C ASN A 76 -6.95 15.05 -1.70
N ALA A 77 -6.13 14.15 -2.22
CA ALA A 77 -6.19 13.47 -3.52
C ALA A 77 -6.01 14.35 -4.76
N ILE A 78 -5.63 15.61 -4.60
CA ILE A 78 -5.39 16.56 -5.68
C ILE A 78 -3.89 16.83 -5.78
N ALA A 79 -3.37 16.91 -7.01
CA ALA A 79 -1.99 17.25 -7.26
C ALA A 79 -1.69 18.69 -6.78
N PRO A 80 -0.66 18.93 -5.97
CA PRO A 80 -0.26 20.27 -5.57
C PRO A 80 0.15 21.12 -6.78
N ARG A 81 -0.11 22.43 -6.73
CA ARG A 81 0.21 23.34 -7.84
C ARG A 81 1.70 23.28 -8.21
N GLY A 82 2.01 22.99 -9.46
CA GLY A 82 3.39 22.94 -9.96
C GLY A 82 4.12 21.64 -9.68
N PHE A 83 3.42 20.59 -9.21
CA PHE A 83 3.92 19.22 -9.33
C PHE A 83 3.78 18.76 -10.79
N ASP A 84 4.68 17.89 -11.22
CA ASP A 84 4.65 17.29 -12.56
C ASP A 84 3.48 16.29 -12.67
N LEU A 85 3.20 15.55 -11.60
CA LEU A 85 2.16 14.51 -11.56
C LEU A 85 1.35 14.52 -10.25
N GLY A 86 0.16 13.92 -10.31
CA GLY A 86 -0.62 13.58 -9.12
C GLY A 86 -0.14 12.31 -8.43
N ASN A 87 -1.05 11.63 -7.74
CA ASN A 87 -0.82 10.34 -7.09
C ASN A 87 -1.59 9.20 -7.79
N SER A 88 -1.74 9.25 -9.12
CA SER A 88 -2.34 8.17 -9.92
C SER A 88 -1.26 7.27 -10.52
N PRO A 89 -1.32 5.95 -10.33
CA PRO A 89 -0.39 5.03 -10.97
C PRO A 89 -0.62 4.90 -12.49
N THR A 90 -1.80 5.25 -12.99
CA THR A 90 -2.10 5.17 -14.42
C THR A 90 -1.62 6.38 -15.22
N ASP A 91 -1.31 7.49 -14.53
CA ASP A 91 -0.72 8.67 -15.16
C ASP A 91 0.79 8.49 -15.47
N LEU A 92 1.44 7.50 -14.82
CA LEU A 92 2.85 7.19 -15.07
C LEU A 92 3.03 6.41 -16.39
N THR A 93 3.88 6.94 -17.27
CA THR A 93 4.31 6.28 -18.51
C THR A 93 5.79 5.88 -18.44
N ARG A 94 6.16 4.84 -19.19
CA ARG A 94 7.57 4.40 -19.24
C ARG A 94 8.46 5.49 -19.81
N GLU A 95 7.99 6.18 -20.83
CA GLU A 95 8.73 7.24 -21.53
C GLU A 95 9.07 8.38 -20.56
N LEU A 96 8.10 8.80 -19.74
CA LEU A 96 8.29 9.84 -18.73
C LEU A 96 9.30 9.40 -17.66
N VAL A 97 9.10 8.21 -17.09
CA VAL A 97 9.93 7.69 -16.00
C VAL A 97 11.37 7.48 -16.45
N VAL A 98 11.60 6.92 -17.64
CA VAL A 98 12.97 6.72 -18.17
C VAL A 98 13.64 8.04 -18.52
N SER A 99 12.89 9.07 -18.93
CA SER A 99 13.45 10.39 -19.25
C SER A 99 13.90 11.18 -18.01
N ARG A 100 13.27 10.93 -16.85
CA ARG A 100 13.61 11.53 -15.55
C ARG A 100 13.52 10.44 -14.47
N PRO A 101 14.56 9.60 -14.30
CA PRO A 101 14.51 8.40 -13.46
C PRO A 101 14.56 8.66 -11.95
N CYS A 102 14.50 9.92 -11.53
CA CYS A 102 14.46 10.36 -10.14
C CYS A 102 13.13 11.07 -9.86
N ALA A 103 12.49 10.77 -8.73
CA ALA A 103 11.26 11.45 -8.29
C ALA A 103 11.29 11.85 -6.82
N VAL A 104 10.61 12.93 -6.47
CA VAL A 104 10.29 13.31 -5.09
C VAL A 104 8.78 13.23 -4.91
N MET A 105 8.36 12.56 -3.84
CA MET A 105 6.95 12.26 -3.60
C MET A 105 6.47 12.77 -2.24
N ALA A 106 5.37 13.51 -2.23
CA ALA A 106 4.67 13.93 -1.00
C ALA A 106 3.22 13.45 -1.04
N THR A 107 2.77 12.77 0.01
CA THR A 107 1.37 12.36 0.16
C THR A 107 0.87 12.62 1.57
N THR A 108 -0.44 12.62 1.72
CA THR A 108 -1.11 12.87 3.00
C THR A 108 -0.77 11.81 4.04
N ASN A 109 -0.72 10.53 3.64
CA ASN A 109 -0.55 9.37 4.54
C ASN A 109 0.67 8.50 4.20
N GLY A 110 0.76 7.96 2.98
CA GLY A 110 1.74 6.92 2.63
C GLY A 110 3.21 7.30 2.85
N THR A 111 3.64 8.48 2.41
CA THR A 111 5.02 8.94 2.61
C THR A 111 5.34 9.13 4.10
N LYS A 112 4.38 9.59 4.90
CA LYS A 112 4.54 9.68 6.36
C LYS A 112 4.61 8.30 7.03
N ALA A 113 3.85 7.33 6.54
CA ALA A 113 3.92 5.95 7.04
C ALA A 113 5.31 5.33 6.75
N LEU A 114 5.86 5.58 5.56
CA LEU A 114 7.23 5.16 5.21
C LEU A 114 8.28 5.78 6.14
N LEU A 115 8.25 7.10 6.32
CA LEU A 115 9.18 7.80 7.20
C LEU A 115 9.05 7.35 8.67
N LYS A 116 7.81 7.09 9.12
CA LYS A 116 7.57 6.59 10.48
C LYS A 116 8.13 5.19 10.68
N ALA A 117 7.97 4.29 9.71
CA ALA A 117 8.56 2.96 9.75
C ALA A 117 10.10 3.04 9.72
N ALA A 118 10.66 3.94 8.90
CA ALA A 118 12.10 4.14 8.79
C ALA A 118 12.73 4.53 10.14
N ALA A 119 12.06 5.40 10.91
CA ALA A 119 12.50 5.83 12.23
C ALA A 119 12.63 4.68 13.27
N THR A 120 12.14 3.47 12.97
CA THR A 120 12.35 2.29 13.84
C THR A 120 13.73 1.64 13.63
N GLY A 121 14.48 2.03 12.59
CA GLY A 121 15.84 1.56 12.33
C GLY A 121 15.94 0.15 11.75
N VAL A 122 14.82 -0.45 11.35
CA VAL A 122 14.77 -1.76 10.67
C VAL A 122 14.40 -1.60 9.19
N PRO A 123 14.70 -2.58 8.33
CA PRO A 123 14.35 -2.50 6.90
C PRO A 123 12.87 -2.18 6.66
N VAL A 124 12.60 -1.33 5.67
CA VAL A 124 11.26 -0.89 5.28
C VAL A 124 11.04 -1.16 3.80
N LEU A 125 10.06 -2.00 3.49
CA LEU A 125 9.68 -2.38 2.14
C LEU A 125 8.32 -1.79 1.77
N VAL A 126 8.16 -1.44 0.50
CA VAL A 126 6.90 -0.94 -0.04
C VAL A 126 6.07 -2.11 -0.56
N ALA A 127 4.88 -2.29 0.02
CA ALA A 127 4.00 -3.39 -0.30
C ALA A 127 2.65 -2.89 -0.83
N CYS A 128 2.16 -3.52 -1.89
CA CYS A 128 0.77 -3.43 -2.32
C CYS A 128 0.35 -4.79 -2.92
N ALA A 129 -0.90 -4.91 -3.36
CA ALA A 129 -1.36 -6.16 -3.96
C ALA A 129 -0.53 -6.56 -5.20
N ARG A 130 0.02 -5.58 -5.94
CA ARG A 130 0.75 -5.83 -7.20
C ARG A 130 2.09 -6.54 -7.04
N ASN A 131 2.71 -6.50 -5.87
CA ASN A 131 4.01 -7.12 -5.60
C ASN A 131 3.99 -8.04 -4.36
N ALA A 132 2.80 -8.54 -3.98
CA ALA A 132 2.54 -9.24 -2.73
C ALA A 132 3.50 -10.41 -2.47
N LEU A 133 3.69 -11.30 -3.44
CA LEU A 133 4.57 -12.46 -3.26
C LEU A 133 6.04 -12.06 -3.14
N SER A 134 6.51 -11.15 -3.98
CA SER A 134 7.91 -10.73 -4.04
C SER A 134 8.30 -9.92 -2.81
N VAL A 135 7.41 -9.07 -2.31
CA VAL A 135 7.67 -8.31 -1.08
C VAL A 135 7.71 -9.22 0.15
N LEU A 136 6.90 -10.29 0.18
CA LEU A 136 6.97 -11.32 1.22
C LEU A 136 8.26 -12.16 1.13
N ASP A 137 8.74 -12.49 -0.07
CA ASP A 137 10.05 -13.14 -0.27
C ASP A 137 11.16 -12.28 0.33
N CYS A 138 11.15 -11.00 0.01
CA CYS A 138 12.11 -10.05 0.55
C CYS A 138 11.99 -9.91 2.07
N ALA A 139 10.78 -9.77 2.62
CA ALA A 139 10.57 -9.65 4.06
C ALA A 139 11.09 -10.86 4.86
N LEU A 140 10.81 -12.07 4.37
CA LEU A 140 11.29 -13.31 4.99
C LEU A 140 12.82 -13.45 4.96
N SER A 141 13.50 -12.77 4.02
CA SER A 141 14.98 -12.69 4.01
C SER A 141 15.54 -11.70 5.02
N ARG A 142 14.74 -10.72 5.47
CA ARG A 142 15.16 -9.68 6.42
C ARG A 142 14.96 -10.10 7.88
N GLY A 143 13.99 -10.97 8.15
CA GLY A 143 13.81 -11.49 9.50
C GLY A 143 12.56 -12.34 9.71
N SER A 144 12.29 -12.58 10.99
CA SER A 144 11.25 -13.51 11.48
C SER A 144 10.02 -12.80 12.02
N ARG A 145 10.15 -11.53 12.43
CA ARG A 145 9.06 -10.69 12.92
C ARG A 145 8.71 -9.67 11.85
N ILE A 146 7.59 -9.88 11.16
CA ILE A 146 7.16 -9.06 10.04
C ILE A 146 6.07 -8.10 10.55
N GLY A 147 6.34 -6.80 10.49
CA GLY A 147 5.33 -5.78 10.73
C GLY A 147 4.71 -5.33 9.41
N ILE A 148 3.40 -5.21 9.35
CA ILE A 148 2.70 -4.54 8.25
C ILE A 148 2.13 -3.24 8.79
N LEU A 149 2.52 -2.11 8.21
CA LEU A 149 2.03 -0.79 8.59
C LEU A 149 1.07 -0.28 7.53
N CYS A 150 -0.22 -0.30 7.85
CA CYS A 150 -1.23 0.39 7.06
C CYS A 150 -1.11 1.90 7.27
N SER A 151 -1.07 2.66 6.18
CA SER A 151 -1.01 4.12 6.24
C SER A 151 -2.25 4.68 6.93
N GLY A 152 -3.41 4.06 6.67
CA GLY A 152 -4.68 4.53 7.17
C GLY A 152 -5.07 5.86 6.55
N ARG A 153 -6.13 6.47 7.07
CA ARG A 153 -6.63 7.76 6.58
C ARG A 153 -7.06 8.66 7.72
N LYS A 154 -6.47 9.86 7.78
CA LYS A 154 -6.74 10.83 8.86
C LYS A 154 -6.56 10.22 10.26
N GLY A 155 -5.50 9.42 10.43
CA GLY A 155 -5.16 8.76 11.70
C GLY A 155 -6.11 7.64 12.13
N ARG A 156 -6.85 7.06 11.18
CA ARG A 156 -7.74 5.92 11.41
C ARG A 156 -7.45 4.76 10.46
N PRO A 157 -7.82 3.52 10.83
CA PRO A 157 -7.78 2.39 9.92
C PRO A 157 -8.51 2.69 8.61
N ALA A 158 -7.89 2.29 7.49
CA ALA A 158 -8.49 2.38 6.17
C ALA A 158 -8.83 0.96 5.68
N TRP A 159 -10.04 0.79 5.17
CA TRP A 159 -10.57 -0.52 4.77
C TRP A 159 -9.74 -1.16 3.66
N ASP A 160 -9.36 -0.34 2.69
CA ASP A 160 -8.48 -0.67 1.57
C ASP A 160 -7.11 -1.17 2.01
N ASP A 161 -6.41 -0.43 2.86
CA ASP A 161 -5.11 -0.84 3.40
C ASP A 161 -5.23 -2.13 4.22
N THR A 162 -6.29 -2.24 5.03
CA THR A 162 -6.56 -3.42 5.88
C THR A 162 -6.79 -4.68 5.03
N LEU A 163 -7.55 -4.57 3.94
CA LEU A 163 -7.76 -5.66 3.00
C LEU A 163 -6.45 -6.08 2.32
N CYS A 164 -5.63 -5.11 1.90
CA CYS A 164 -4.34 -5.39 1.28
C CYS A 164 -3.38 -6.07 2.28
N ALA A 165 -3.35 -5.63 3.54
CA ALA A 165 -2.59 -6.31 4.60
C ALA A 165 -3.10 -7.74 4.84
N GLY A 166 -4.42 -7.94 4.88
CA GLY A 166 -5.02 -9.27 5.01
C GLY A 166 -4.69 -10.21 3.85
N LEU A 167 -4.62 -9.69 2.61
CA LEU A 167 -4.15 -10.42 1.44
C LEU A 167 -2.70 -10.89 1.62
N LEU A 168 -1.79 -9.99 2.02
CA LEU A 168 -0.39 -10.33 2.30
C LEU A 168 -0.28 -11.41 3.39
N LEU A 169 -1.09 -11.31 4.44
CA LEU A 169 -1.13 -12.31 5.52
C LEU A 169 -1.66 -13.66 5.07
N ALA A 170 -2.69 -13.70 4.22
CA ALA A 170 -3.21 -14.95 3.68
C ALA A 170 -2.17 -15.67 2.81
N ASP A 171 -1.34 -14.91 2.09
CA ASP A 171 -0.23 -15.47 1.32
C ASP A 171 0.89 -15.96 2.23
N LEU A 172 1.22 -15.18 3.27
CA LEU A 172 2.23 -15.56 4.27
C LEU A 172 1.83 -16.82 5.05
N GLU A 173 0.56 -16.94 5.45
CA GLU A 173 0.01 -18.11 6.17
C GLU A 173 0.14 -19.39 5.34
N ARG A 174 -0.15 -19.32 4.03
CA ARG A 174 0.02 -20.47 3.12
C ARG A 174 1.48 -20.91 2.99
N ARG A 175 2.42 -19.98 3.10
CA ARG A 175 3.86 -20.22 2.91
C ARG A 175 4.58 -20.63 4.18
N GLN A 176 4.06 -20.24 5.35
CA GLN A 176 4.68 -20.47 6.64
C GLN A 176 3.72 -21.23 7.57
N PRO A 177 3.62 -22.57 7.45
CA PRO A 177 2.86 -23.38 8.40
C PRO A 177 3.38 -23.14 9.82
N GLY A 178 2.52 -22.59 10.69
CA GLY A 178 2.90 -22.20 12.06
C GLY A 178 3.16 -20.70 12.25
N LEU A 179 2.81 -19.86 11.26
CA LEU A 179 2.74 -18.41 11.39
C LEU A 179 1.97 -18.00 12.66
N ARG A 180 2.58 -17.15 13.48
CA ARG A 180 1.94 -16.58 14.68
C ARG A 180 1.44 -15.18 14.37
N LEU A 181 0.16 -14.94 14.62
CA LEU A 181 -0.49 -13.65 14.35
C LEU A 181 -0.82 -12.94 15.65
N ALA A 182 -0.40 -11.67 15.73
CA ALA A 182 -0.90 -10.71 16.71
C ALA A 182 -2.33 -10.23 16.35
N ASP A 183 -2.98 -9.49 17.25
CA ASP A 183 -4.40 -9.14 17.11
C ASP A 183 -4.69 -8.29 15.87
N GLY A 184 -3.85 -7.29 15.58
CA GLY A 184 -3.99 -6.48 14.36
C GLY A 184 -3.93 -7.33 13.10
N ALA A 185 -3.01 -8.31 13.06
CA ALA A 185 -2.90 -9.24 11.96
C ALA A 185 -4.11 -10.17 11.84
N ARG A 186 -4.65 -10.65 12.96
CA ARG A 186 -5.90 -11.46 12.96
C ARG A 186 -7.08 -10.66 12.41
N LEU A 187 -7.22 -9.39 12.80
CA LEU A 187 -8.27 -8.50 12.31
C LEU A 187 -8.16 -8.28 10.80
N ALA A 188 -6.97 -7.97 10.29
CA ALA A 188 -6.74 -7.78 8.85
C ALA A 188 -6.99 -9.06 8.05
N LEU A 189 -6.50 -10.21 8.54
CA LEU A 189 -6.73 -11.50 7.89
C LEU A 189 -8.22 -11.86 7.85
N LEU A 190 -8.96 -11.64 8.94
CA LEU A 190 -10.41 -11.86 8.97
C LEU A 190 -11.17 -10.94 8.01
N ALA A 191 -10.76 -9.68 7.90
CA ALA A 191 -11.33 -8.74 6.93
C ALA A 191 -11.18 -9.29 5.50
N TRP A 192 -9.96 -9.72 5.14
CA TRP A 192 -9.66 -10.31 3.83
C TRP A 192 -10.40 -11.64 3.60
N GLN A 193 -10.41 -12.57 4.56
CA GLN A 193 -11.11 -13.86 4.42
C GLN A 193 -12.64 -13.69 4.29
N SER A 194 -13.17 -12.56 4.73
CA SER A 194 -14.58 -12.22 4.54
C SER A 194 -14.90 -11.56 3.20
N SER A 195 -13.86 -11.22 2.43
CA SER A 195 -13.92 -10.84 1.04
C SER A 195 -13.74 -12.09 0.16
N SER A 196 -14.39 -12.10 -0.99
CA SER A 196 -14.19 -13.15 -2.02
C SER A 196 -13.44 -12.63 -3.25
N ASP A 197 -13.29 -11.31 -3.37
CA ASP A 197 -12.67 -10.63 -4.49
C ASP A 197 -12.12 -9.27 -4.01
N LEU A 198 -10.83 -9.03 -4.27
CA LEU A 198 -10.15 -7.81 -3.83
C LEU A 198 -10.77 -6.57 -4.48
N HIS A 199 -11.07 -6.64 -5.78
CA HIS A 199 -11.60 -5.51 -6.51
C HIS A 199 -12.99 -5.11 -6.02
N ALA A 200 -13.91 -6.06 -5.93
CA ALA A 200 -15.27 -5.84 -5.43
C ALA A 200 -15.28 -5.30 -4.00
N SER A 201 -14.34 -5.74 -3.15
CA SER A 201 -14.26 -5.28 -1.76
C SER A 201 -13.56 -3.94 -1.60
N LEU A 202 -12.64 -3.60 -2.51
CA LEU A 202 -12.04 -2.27 -2.57
C LEU A 202 -12.98 -1.23 -3.18
N GLU A 203 -13.76 -1.58 -4.20
CA GLU A 203 -14.72 -0.66 -4.84
C GLU A 203 -15.72 -0.06 -3.84
N SER A 204 -16.01 -0.80 -2.77
CA SER A 204 -16.93 -0.38 -1.72
C SER A 204 -16.26 0.43 -0.59
N ALA A 205 -14.92 0.53 -0.58
CA ALA A 205 -14.18 1.35 0.37
C ALA A 205 -14.50 2.84 0.21
N ASP A 206 -14.61 3.57 1.33
CA ASP A 206 -14.86 5.02 1.32
C ASP A 206 -13.90 5.80 0.43
N HIS A 207 -12.61 5.41 0.42
CA HIS A 207 -11.62 6.07 -0.41
C HIS A 207 -11.79 5.77 -1.89
N ALA A 208 -12.04 4.51 -2.26
CA ALA A 208 -12.30 4.10 -3.64
C ALA A 208 -13.56 4.77 -4.21
N VAL A 209 -14.65 4.82 -3.44
CA VAL A 209 -15.88 5.53 -3.84
C VAL A 209 -15.59 7.01 -4.13
N PHE A 210 -14.76 7.65 -3.31
CA PHE A 210 -14.33 9.02 -3.56
C PHE A 210 -13.46 9.15 -4.81
N LEU A 211 -12.43 8.31 -4.97
CA LEU A 211 -11.55 8.34 -6.15
C LEU A 211 -12.33 8.16 -7.44
N ASN A 212 -13.30 7.24 -7.47
CA ASN A 212 -14.16 7.04 -8.62
C ASN A 212 -15.00 8.30 -8.94
N LYS A 213 -15.55 8.97 -7.92
CA LYS A 213 -16.31 10.23 -8.08
C LYS A 213 -15.48 11.37 -8.69
N ILE A 214 -14.17 11.38 -8.47
CA ILE A 214 -13.26 12.40 -9.01
C ILE A 214 -12.50 11.94 -10.26
N GLY A 215 -12.90 10.83 -10.88
CA GLY A 215 -12.37 10.36 -12.18
C GLY A 215 -11.21 9.36 -12.11
N TYR A 216 -10.77 8.93 -10.93
CA TYR A 216 -9.67 7.98 -10.73
C TYR A 216 -10.14 6.53 -10.54
N GLY A 217 -11.24 6.12 -11.18
CA GLY A 217 -11.75 4.74 -11.09
C GLY A 217 -10.76 3.69 -11.63
N ALA A 218 -10.00 4.04 -12.66
CA ALA A 218 -8.98 3.17 -13.24
C ALA A 218 -7.84 2.83 -12.27
N ASP A 219 -7.53 3.74 -11.33
CA ASP A 219 -6.50 3.52 -10.30
C ASP A 219 -6.88 2.34 -9.39
N ILE A 220 -8.17 2.18 -9.08
CA ILE A 220 -8.67 1.11 -8.21
C ILE A 220 -8.44 -0.24 -8.90
N ALA A 221 -8.90 -0.37 -10.15
CA ALA A 221 -8.69 -1.59 -10.93
C ALA A 221 -7.21 -1.90 -11.15
N PHE A 222 -6.36 -0.87 -11.30
CA PHE A 222 -4.92 -1.03 -11.42
C PHE A 222 -4.28 -1.57 -10.13
N ALA A 223 -4.66 -1.00 -8.97
CA ALA A 223 -4.17 -1.40 -7.66
C ALA A 223 -4.56 -2.84 -7.30
N CYS A 224 -5.72 -3.32 -7.77
CA CYS A 224 -6.23 -4.66 -7.48
C CYS A 224 -5.52 -5.80 -8.22
N ARG A 225 -4.64 -5.52 -9.19
CA ARG A 225 -3.97 -6.56 -10.00
C ARG A 225 -2.87 -7.24 -9.18
N GLN A 226 -3.20 -8.36 -8.56
CA GLN A 226 -2.29 -9.11 -7.69
C GLN A 226 -1.07 -9.63 -8.44
N ASP A 227 0.10 -9.51 -7.83
CA ASP A 227 1.39 -10.03 -8.34
C ASP A 227 1.70 -9.70 -9.80
N ALA A 228 1.24 -8.53 -10.26
CA ALA A 228 1.50 -8.04 -11.61
C ALA A 228 2.97 -7.63 -11.84
N THR A 229 3.78 -7.53 -10.79
CA THR A 229 5.20 -7.20 -10.86
C THR A 229 6.00 -7.88 -9.75
N ASP A 230 7.30 -8.12 -10.00
CA ASP A 230 8.25 -8.65 -9.03
C ASP A 230 9.07 -7.56 -8.31
N VAL A 231 8.80 -6.31 -8.63
CA VAL A 231 9.51 -5.15 -8.09
C VAL A 231 9.23 -4.98 -6.60
N VAL A 232 10.30 -4.90 -5.82
CA VAL A 232 10.26 -4.59 -4.39
C VAL A 232 11.07 -3.32 -4.14
N PRO A 233 10.41 -2.20 -3.81
CA PRO A 233 11.09 -1.00 -3.34
C PRO A 233 11.47 -1.13 -1.86
N GLU A 234 12.70 -0.79 -1.51
CA GLU A 234 13.22 -0.73 -0.13
C GLU A 234 13.67 0.70 0.18
N LEU A 235 13.33 1.19 1.38
CA LEU A 235 13.69 2.53 1.84
C LEU A 235 15.04 2.49 2.56
N HIS A 236 15.90 3.41 2.17
CA HIS A 236 17.20 3.65 2.75
C HIS A 236 17.27 5.08 3.28
N GLU A 237 18.00 5.28 4.37
CA GLU A 237 18.32 6.61 4.88
C GLU A 237 19.77 6.93 4.53
N LEU A 238 19.99 8.04 3.82
CA LEU A 238 21.32 8.53 3.46
C LEU A 238 21.63 9.81 4.24
N PRO A 239 22.90 10.06 4.60
CA PRO A 239 23.30 11.36 5.15
C PRO A 239 23.00 12.49 4.16
N ASP A 240 22.53 13.62 4.68
CA ASP A 240 22.22 14.85 3.96
C ASP A 240 22.62 16.08 4.81
N GLU A 241 22.67 17.27 4.23
CA GLU A 241 23.16 18.49 4.92
C GLU A 241 22.41 18.79 6.23
N ASP A 242 21.11 18.49 6.27
CA ASP A 242 20.22 18.73 7.42
C ASP A 242 19.84 17.44 8.20
N GLY A 243 20.53 16.32 7.97
CA GLY A 243 20.30 15.06 8.70
C GLY A 243 20.31 13.82 7.82
N MET A 244 19.17 13.12 7.77
CA MET A 244 19.00 11.92 6.94
C MET A 244 17.94 12.16 5.88
N ARG A 245 18.24 11.80 4.64
CA ARG A 245 17.35 11.80 3.48
C ARG A 245 16.86 10.38 3.21
N ALA A 246 15.54 10.19 3.23
CA ALA A 246 14.95 8.92 2.82
C ALA A 246 14.97 8.79 1.29
N VAL A 247 15.42 7.64 0.79
CA VAL A 247 15.41 7.28 -0.63
C VAL A 247 14.94 5.85 -0.79
N LEU A 248 13.95 5.64 -1.65
CA LEU A 248 13.53 4.34 -2.09
C LEU A 248 14.35 3.92 -3.31
N ARG A 249 14.79 2.66 -3.31
CA ARG A 249 15.43 2.02 -4.46
C ARG A 249 14.83 0.63 -4.66
N ARG A 250 14.92 0.11 -5.88
CA ARG A 250 14.53 -1.27 -6.17
C ARG A 250 15.54 -2.23 -5.52
N VAL A 251 15.05 -3.21 -4.78
CA VAL A 251 15.86 -4.36 -4.33
C VAL A 251 16.31 -5.14 -5.57
N PRO A 252 17.63 -5.40 -5.74
CA PRO A 252 18.13 -6.20 -6.84
C PRO A 252 17.43 -7.57 -6.92
N ALA A 253 17.04 -8.01 -8.11
CA ALA A 253 16.25 -9.23 -8.28
C ALA A 253 16.97 -10.49 -7.79
N ASP A 254 18.30 -10.51 -7.86
CA ASP A 254 19.19 -11.54 -7.33
C ASP A 254 19.32 -11.52 -5.80
N ALA A 255 18.99 -10.39 -5.16
CA ALA A 255 18.96 -10.26 -3.71
C ALA A 255 17.62 -10.71 -3.07
N ILE A 256 16.60 -11.01 -3.88
CA ILE A 256 15.34 -11.58 -3.42
C ILE A 256 15.42 -13.10 -3.57
N PRO A 257 15.49 -13.87 -2.46
CA PRO A 257 15.53 -15.31 -2.56
C PRO A 257 14.27 -15.81 -3.27
N PRO A 258 14.37 -16.70 -4.26
CA PRO A 258 13.18 -17.24 -4.90
C PRO A 258 12.35 -17.98 -3.84
N GLY A 259 11.16 -17.45 -3.54
CA GLY A 259 10.21 -18.18 -2.73
C GLY A 259 9.88 -19.51 -3.38
N ALA A 260 9.79 -20.58 -2.58
CA ALA A 260 9.07 -21.77 -3.00
C ALA A 260 7.61 -21.34 -3.22
N ARG A 261 7.27 -20.94 -4.46
CA ARG A 261 5.92 -20.50 -4.81
C ARG A 261 5.00 -21.67 -4.49
N PRO A 262 4.12 -21.59 -3.47
CA PRO A 262 3.09 -22.60 -3.34
C PRO A 262 2.27 -22.59 -4.63
N PRO A 263 1.78 -23.75 -5.11
CA PRO A 263 0.94 -23.77 -6.29
C PRO A 263 -0.20 -22.77 -6.10
N LEU A 264 -0.41 -21.91 -7.12
CA LEU A 264 -1.57 -21.04 -7.19
C LEU A 264 -2.80 -21.85 -6.80
N PRO A 265 -3.71 -21.33 -5.97
CA PRO A 265 -4.94 -22.05 -5.69
C PRO A 265 -5.61 -22.35 -7.04
N ARG A 266 -5.73 -23.64 -7.38
CA ARG A 266 -6.87 -24.09 -8.18
C ARG A 266 -8.06 -23.58 -7.39
N THR A 267 -8.74 -22.54 -7.88
CA THR A 267 -9.98 -21.98 -7.34
C THR A 267 -10.61 -22.97 -6.38
N ALA A 268 -10.33 -22.82 -5.08
CA ALA A 268 -10.69 -23.85 -4.13
C ALA A 268 -12.21 -23.87 -4.14
N ARG A 269 -12.80 -24.91 -4.74
CA ARG A 269 -14.20 -25.24 -4.50
C ARG A 269 -14.29 -25.42 -3.00
N VAL A 270 -14.92 -24.44 -2.36
CA VAL A 270 -15.32 -24.50 -0.95
C VAL A 270 -15.89 -25.91 -0.72
N PRO A 271 -15.38 -26.70 0.23
CA PRO A 271 -15.97 -27.99 0.54
C PRO A 271 -17.44 -27.73 0.92
N ALA A 272 -18.35 -28.49 0.30
CA ALA A 272 -19.77 -28.35 0.53
C ALA A 272 -20.05 -28.41 2.04
N ALA A 273 -20.59 -27.33 2.58
CA ALA A 273 -21.08 -27.30 3.95
C ALA A 273 -22.14 -28.41 4.14
N PRO A 274 -22.23 -29.02 5.33
CA PRO A 274 -23.27 -30.01 5.60
C PRO A 274 -24.64 -29.37 5.35
N GLN A 275 -25.52 -30.11 4.67
CA GLN A 275 -26.86 -29.68 4.30
C GLN A 275 -27.67 -29.32 5.55
N GLY A 276 -27.64 -28.04 5.89
CA GLY A 276 -28.41 -27.42 6.94
C GLY A 276 -28.77 -26.03 6.46
N ASP A 277 -30.06 -25.86 6.18
CA ASP A 277 -30.79 -24.67 5.73
C ASP A 277 -29.98 -23.35 5.77
N ARG A 278 -29.45 -22.93 4.61
CA ARG A 278 -28.82 -21.62 4.42
C ARG A 278 -29.27 -21.03 3.10
N THR A 279 -30.31 -20.22 3.14
CA THR A 279 -30.48 -19.10 2.21
C THR A 279 -29.42 -18.05 2.53
N ALA A 280 -28.24 -18.16 1.92
CA ALA A 280 -27.26 -17.07 1.89
C ALA A 280 -26.75 -16.92 0.45
N PRO A 281 -26.82 -15.72 -0.17
CA PRO A 281 -26.40 -15.56 -1.55
C PRO A 281 -24.87 -15.63 -1.64
N THR A 282 -24.41 -16.38 -2.63
CA THR A 282 -23.02 -16.40 -3.10
C THR A 282 -22.56 -15.02 -3.56
N GLY A 283 -21.39 -14.57 -3.10
CA GLY A 283 -20.53 -13.60 -3.81
C GLY A 283 -20.89 -12.11 -3.75
N ALA A 284 -21.74 -11.65 -2.84
CA ALA A 284 -21.99 -10.22 -2.63
C ALA A 284 -21.16 -9.69 -1.45
N ASP A 285 -20.57 -8.49 -1.59
CA ASP A 285 -20.00 -7.76 -0.46
C ASP A 285 -21.10 -7.60 0.62
N ARG A 286 -20.95 -8.32 1.74
CA ARG A 286 -21.91 -8.35 2.85
C ARG A 286 -22.05 -6.97 3.52
N PHE A 287 -21.11 -6.06 3.27
CA PHE A 287 -21.16 -4.68 3.73
C PHE A 287 -21.81 -3.73 2.71
N ALA A 288 -22.06 -4.15 1.46
CA ALA A 288 -22.70 -3.31 0.45
C ALA A 288 -24.06 -2.72 0.89
N PRO A 289 -24.94 -3.44 1.62
CA PRO A 289 -26.16 -2.87 2.17
C PRO A 289 -25.93 -1.91 3.36
N LEU A 290 -24.78 -2.00 4.02
CA LEU A 290 -24.38 -1.21 5.20
C LEU A 290 -23.64 0.10 4.82
N LEU A 291 -23.09 0.17 3.61
CA LEU A 291 -22.45 1.36 3.03
C LEU A 291 -23.46 2.42 2.56
N GLN A 292 -24.62 2.53 3.22
CA GLN A 292 -25.61 3.56 2.92
C GLN A 292 -24.99 4.96 3.09
N TYR A 293 -24.17 5.18 4.11
CA TYR A 293 -23.56 6.49 4.36
C TYR A 293 -22.65 6.96 3.19
N ALA A 294 -21.87 6.08 2.57
CA ALA A 294 -20.99 6.45 1.44
C ALA A 294 -21.75 6.74 0.13
N ARG A 295 -22.96 6.18 -0.01
CA ARG A 295 -23.79 6.22 -1.22
C ARG A 295 -24.95 7.23 -1.14
N SER A 296 -25.47 7.55 0.05
CA SER A 296 -26.81 8.14 0.22
C SER A 296 -26.90 9.67 0.20
N ASP A 297 -25.91 10.39 -0.32
CA ASP A 297 -26.02 11.85 -0.36
C ASP A 297 -25.53 12.42 -1.70
N ALA A 298 -26.49 12.89 -2.49
CA ALA A 298 -26.21 13.55 -3.76
C ALA A 298 -25.38 14.83 -3.57
N ASP A 299 -25.45 15.46 -2.40
CA ASP A 299 -24.80 16.72 -2.10
C ASP A 299 -23.55 16.57 -1.23
N HIS A 300 -23.25 15.37 -0.71
CA HIS A 300 -22.13 15.15 0.20
C HIS A 300 -21.24 13.94 -0.16
N VAL A 301 -19.98 13.99 0.26
CA VAL A 301 -19.00 12.91 0.20
C VAL A 301 -18.45 12.65 1.59
N PHE A 302 -18.28 11.37 1.94
CA PHE A 302 -17.67 10.97 3.20
C PHE A 302 -16.18 10.68 2.99
N LEU A 303 -15.31 11.35 3.76
CA LEU A 303 -13.84 11.26 3.62
C LEU A 303 -13.18 11.16 4.98
N GLY A 304 -12.64 9.98 5.30
CA GLY A 304 -11.91 9.73 6.55
C GLY A 304 -12.74 10.05 7.80
N GLY A 305 -13.99 9.60 7.84
CA GLY A 305 -14.92 9.80 8.96
C GLY A 305 -15.64 11.16 9.00
N GLY A 306 -15.35 12.09 8.09
CA GLY A 306 -16.04 13.39 7.98
C GLY A 306 -17.01 13.47 6.79
N ARG A 307 -18.10 14.25 6.92
CA ARG A 307 -19.07 14.55 5.86
C ARG A 307 -18.73 15.90 5.21
N HIS A 308 -18.49 15.92 3.90
CA HIS A 308 -18.11 17.11 3.13
C HIS A 308 -19.16 17.40 2.05
N ARG A 309 -19.53 18.66 1.83
CA ARG A 309 -20.48 19.05 0.77
C ARG A 309 -19.76 19.14 -0.58
N LYS A 310 -20.36 18.63 -1.66
CA LYS A 310 -19.79 18.74 -3.03
C LYS A 310 -19.66 20.22 -3.42
N GLY A 311 -18.50 20.61 -3.96
CA GLY A 311 -18.25 21.96 -4.50
C GLY A 311 -17.72 23.02 -3.53
N LYS A 312 -17.22 22.61 -2.35
CA LYS A 312 -16.43 23.47 -1.45
C LYS A 312 -15.10 22.83 -1.12
#